data_AF-A1CL46-F1
#
_entry.id   AF-A1CL46-F1
#
_cell.length_a   1.000
_cell.length_b   1.000
_cell.length_c   1.000
_cell.angle_alpha   90.00
_cell.angle_beta   90.00
_cell.angle_gamma   90.00
#
_symmetry.space_group_name_H-M   'P 1'
#
loop_
_entity.id
_entity.type
_entity.pdbx_description
1 polymer ?
#
loop_
_entity_poly.entity_id
_entity_poly.type
_entity_poly.pdbx_seq_one_letter_code
_entity_poly.pdbx_strand_id
1 'polypeptide(L)'
;MAATHGRKPTTDDSIFEPHILRGNLTDQVQAFSDWAAAPKFRILDTIKHDHREITSFYELLLKATEPDDATKCQNQFVWELARHAVAEELVVYPAMEKYLDGGKEMADRDRAEHQTVKERLKLFQDLKSTDPRFLPTLTSLMADLKEHMMSEEAEDIPRLDSALSEEESVGLSQSLNRTKIFVPSRSHPSAPSAPPFETAVGLLTAPLDHIADVFRKWPS
;
A
#
# COMPACT_ATOMS: atom_id res chain seq x y z
N MET A 1 -28.23 29.32 -34.61
CA MET A 1 -27.23 28.23 -34.65
C MET A 1 -26.13 28.57 -33.66
N ALA A 2 -26.18 27.99 -32.46
CA ALA A 2 -25.16 28.16 -31.44
C ALA A 2 -24.30 26.89 -31.41
N ALA A 3 -23.01 27.02 -31.72
CA ALA A 3 -22.06 25.92 -31.67
C ALA A 3 -21.56 25.76 -30.23
N THR A 4 -21.94 24.65 -29.61
CA THR A 4 -21.47 24.21 -28.30
C THR A 4 -20.01 23.76 -28.40
N HIS A 5 -19.09 24.51 -27.76
CA HIS A 5 -17.72 24.07 -27.54
C HIS A 5 -17.71 22.96 -26.48
N GLY A 6 -17.39 21.74 -26.91
CA GLY A 6 -17.11 20.63 -26.02
C GLY A 6 -15.78 20.87 -25.29
N ARG A 7 -15.85 21.10 -23.98
CA ARG A 7 -14.68 21.09 -23.09
C ARG A 7 -14.27 19.62 -22.89
N LYS A 8 -13.11 19.22 -23.41
CA LYS A 8 -12.49 17.93 -23.05
C LYS A 8 -12.13 17.97 -21.56
N PRO A 9 -12.33 16.89 -20.80
CA PRO A 9 -11.79 16.78 -19.46
C PRO A 9 -10.27 16.62 -19.57
N THR A 10 -9.54 17.56 -18.97
CA THR A 10 -8.11 17.42 -18.71
C THR A 10 -7.99 16.64 -17.40
N THR A 11 -7.57 15.37 -17.46
CA THR A 11 -7.00 14.71 -16.28
C THR A 11 -5.70 15.44 -15.98
N ASP A 12 -5.59 15.98 -14.78
CA ASP A 12 -4.39 16.63 -14.30
C ASP A 12 -3.44 15.53 -13.83
N ASP A 13 -2.49 15.16 -14.68
CA ASP A 13 -1.50 14.12 -14.40
C ASP A 13 -0.50 14.55 -13.30
N SER A 14 -0.55 15.80 -12.81
CA SER A 14 0.33 16.29 -11.73
C SER A 14 -0.03 15.78 -10.33
N ILE A 15 -1.15 15.07 -10.19
CA ILE A 15 -1.54 14.32 -8.96
C ILE A 15 -0.85 12.94 -8.91
N PHE A 16 -0.08 12.56 -9.93
CA PHE A 16 0.37 11.18 -10.18
C PHE A 16 1.90 10.99 -10.22
N GLU A 17 2.67 11.96 -9.73
CA GLU A 17 4.09 11.74 -9.43
C GLU A 17 4.21 10.99 -8.10
N PRO A 18 5.08 9.96 -7.99
CA PRO A 18 5.15 9.15 -6.79
C PRO A 18 5.48 10.00 -5.56
N HIS A 19 4.65 9.87 -4.53
CA HIS A 19 4.79 10.67 -3.33
C HIS A 19 5.97 10.15 -2.51
N ILE A 20 7.09 10.87 -2.54
CA ILE A 20 8.24 10.57 -1.69
C ILE A 20 7.92 10.98 -0.25
N LEU A 21 7.47 10.01 0.55
CA LEU A 21 7.22 10.22 1.98
C LEU A 21 8.52 10.01 2.73
N ARG A 22 9.11 11.09 3.28
CA ARG A 22 10.47 11.12 3.85
C ARG A 22 10.63 10.40 5.19
N GLY A 23 9.88 9.33 5.44
CA GLY A 23 9.97 8.52 6.65
C GLY A 23 9.70 9.27 7.97
N ASN A 24 9.22 10.50 7.95
CA ASN A 24 8.86 11.25 9.16
C ASN A 24 7.34 11.41 9.27
N LEU A 25 6.85 11.40 10.50
CA LEU A 25 5.42 11.43 10.81
C LEU A 25 4.74 12.72 10.32
N THR A 26 5.45 13.85 10.32
CA THR A 26 4.92 15.14 9.87
C THR A 26 4.55 15.10 8.39
N ASP A 27 5.44 14.59 7.54
CA ASP A 27 5.21 14.47 6.10
C ASP A 27 4.09 13.48 5.80
N GLN A 28 3.99 12.38 6.57
CA GLN A 28 2.89 11.42 6.45
C GLN A 28 1.54 12.05 6.83
N VAL A 29 1.50 12.82 7.92
CA VAL A 29 0.28 13.51 8.37
C VAL A 29 -0.10 14.62 7.38
N GLN A 30 0.87 15.32 6.81
CA GLN A 30 0.63 16.33 5.79
C GLN A 30 0.09 15.67 4.51
N ALA A 31 0.72 14.62 4.01
CA ALA A 31 0.25 13.87 2.84
C ALA A 31 -1.14 13.28 3.05
N PHE A 32 -1.43 12.75 4.25
CA PHE A 32 -2.78 12.33 4.62
C PHE A 32 -3.76 13.51 4.60
N SER A 33 -3.38 14.66 5.14
CA SER A 33 -4.24 15.85 5.19
C SER A 33 -4.54 16.38 3.80
N ASP A 34 -3.53 16.42 2.93
CA ASP A 34 -3.66 16.83 1.53
C ASP A 34 -4.55 15.83 0.77
N TRP A 35 -4.32 14.52 0.98
CA TRP A 35 -5.14 13.46 0.43
C TRP A 35 -6.60 13.52 0.91
N ALA A 36 -6.83 13.78 2.21
CA ALA A 36 -8.16 13.90 2.80
C ALA A 36 -8.90 15.16 2.32
N ALA A 37 -8.16 16.19 1.88
CA ALA A 37 -8.70 17.41 1.29
C ALA A 37 -8.91 17.31 -0.24
N ALA A 38 -8.33 16.30 -0.90
CA ALA A 38 -8.46 16.03 -2.33
C ALA A 38 -9.88 15.54 -2.70
N PRO A 39 -10.22 15.40 -4.00
CA PRO A 39 -11.50 14.83 -4.42
C PRO A 39 -11.79 13.50 -3.70
N LYS A 40 -13.06 13.24 -3.38
CA LYS A 40 -13.48 12.05 -2.62
C LYS A 40 -13.16 10.77 -3.41
N PHE A 41 -11.97 10.20 -3.20
CA PHE A 41 -11.59 8.92 -3.77
C PHE A 41 -12.39 7.79 -3.14
N ARG A 42 -12.92 6.91 -3.98
CA ARG A 42 -13.53 5.66 -3.53
C ARG A 42 -12.43 4.66 -3.16
N ILE A 43 -12.79 3.57 -2.46
CA ILE A 43 -11.82 2.57 -2.03
C ILE A 43 -11.06 1.97 -3.22
N LEU A 44 -11.74 1.68 -4.33
CA LEU A 44 -11.09 1.15 -5.54
C LEU A 44 -10.02 2.09 -6.09
N ASP A 45 -10.31 3.39 -6.16
CA ASP A 45 -9.34 4.38 -6.67
C ASP A 45 -8.11 4.48 -5.78
N THR A 46 -8.31 4.30 -4.46
CA THR A 46 -7.26 4.37 -3.45
C THR A 46 -6.31 3.18 -3.54
N ILE A 47 -6.86 1.97 -3.62
CA ILE A 47 -6.09 0.72 -3.79
C ILE A 47 -5.29 0.78 -5.08
N LYS A 48 -5.93 1.19 -6.18
CA LYS A 48 -5.26 1.40 -7.47
C LYS A 48 -4.14 2.43 -7.41
N HIS A 49 -4.28 3.46 -6.58
CA HIS A 49 -3.22 4.44 -6.39
C HIS A 49 -2.03 3.82 -5.65
N ASP A 50 -2.26 3.15 -4.51
CA ASP A 50 -1.21 2.45 -3.76
C ASP A 50 -0.46 1.44 -4.66
N HIS A 51 -1.19 0.69 -5.47
CA HIS A 51 -0.64 -0.27 -6.43
C HIS A 51 0.29 0.36 -7.47
N ARG A 52 -0.09 1.55 -7.97
CA ARG A 52 0.75 2.31 -8.92
C ARG A 52 2.01 2.84 -8.24
N GLU A 53 1.91 3.32 -7.00
CA GLU A 53 3.06 3.79 -6.22
C GLU A 53 4.06 2.65 -6.00
N ILE A 54 3.58 1.50 -5.50
CA ILE A 54 4.41 0.31 -5.26
C ILE A 54 5.09 -0.15 -6.55
N THR A 55 4.35 -0.21 -7.67
CA THR A 55 4.90 -0.59 -8.98
C THR A 55 5.95 0.41 -9.46
N SER A 56 5.74 1.70 -9.24
CA SER A 56 6.70 2.75 -9.62
C SER A 56 8.03 2.59 -8.87
N PHE A 57 8.00 2.29 -7.57
CA PHE A 57 9.22 2.02 -6.82
C PHE A 57 9.92 0.72 -7.22
N TYR A 58 9.16 -0.31 -7.61
CA TYR A 58 9.74 -1.51 -8.23
C TYR A 58 10.49 -1.16 -9.52
N GLU A 59 9.90 -0.35 -10.39
CA GLU A 59 10.57 0.07 -11.63
C GLU A 59 11.82 0.92 -11.37
N LEU A 60 11.78 1.81 -10.39
CA LEU A 60 12.93 2.61 -9.99
C LEU A 60 14.06 1.72 -9.46
N LEU A 61 13.73 0.68 -8.67
CA LEU A 61 14.70 -0.31 -8.19
C LEU A 61 15.37 -1.08 -9.33
N LEU A 62 14.63 -1.43 -10.40
CA LEU A 62 15.21 -2.09 -11.58
C LEU A 62 16.16 -1.17 -12.37
N LYS A 63 15.91 0.14 -12.34
CA LYS A 63 16.68 1.16 -13.08
C LYS A 63 17.85 1.71 -12.26
N ALA A 64 17.91 1.45 -10.96
CA ALA A 64 18.94 1.98 -10.07
C ALA A 64 20.33 1.42 -10.43
N THR A 65 21.26 2.32 -10.76
CA THR A 65 22.65 1.96 -11.10
C THR A 65 23.59 2.12 -9.91
N GLU A 66 23.27 3.00 -8.97
CA GLU A 66 24.09 3.29 -7.79
C GLU A 66 23.54 2.55 -6.55
N PRO A 67 24.40 1.88 -5.75
CA PRO A 67 23.96 1.15 -4.55
C PRO A 67 23.22 2.01 -3.52
N ASP A 68 23.55 3.30 -3.42
CA ASP A 68 22.88 4.24 -2.50
C ASP A 68 21.45 4.54 -2.93
N ASP A 69 21.23 4.78 -4.23
CA ASP A 69 19.90 5.05 -4.78
C ASP A 69 19.01 3.80 -4.75
N ALA A 70 19.59 2.63 -5.02
CA ALA A 70 18.91 1.36 -4.80
C ALA A 70 18.48 1.16 -3.34
N THR A 71 19.30 1.58 -2.37
CA THR A 71 18.95 1.51 -0.94
C THR A 71 17.80 2.45 -0.59
N LYS A 72 17.80 3.68 -1.12
CA LYS A 72 16.72 4.66 -0.94
C LYS A 72 15.39 4.13 -1.50
N CYS A 73 15.41 3.64 -2.74
CA CYS A 73 14.23 3.09 -3.40
C CYS A 73 13.75 1.80 -2.70
N GLN A 74 14.67 0.98 -2.18
CA GLN A 74 14.32 -0.20 -1.39
C GLN A 74 13.55 0.19 -0.14
N ASN A 75 14.02 1.19 0.60
CA ASN A 75 13.33 1.66 1.80
C ASN A 75 11.92 2.14 1.45
N GLN A 76 11.75 2.92 0.39
CA GLN A 76 10.44 3.40 -0.04
C GLN A 76 9.52 2.27 -0.49
N PHE A 77 9.99 1.36 -1.34
CA PHE A 77 9.22 0.19 -1.78
C PHE A 77 8.73 -0.65 -0.60
N VAL A 78 9.63 -0.95 0.35
CA VAL A 78 9.28 -1.72 1.55
C VAL A 78 8.26 -0.98 2.41
N TRP A 79 8.43 0.34 2.54
CA TRP A 79 7.59 1.20 3.34
C TRP A 79 6.17 1.31 2.78
N GLU A 80 6.01 1.41 1.45
CA GLU A 80 4.67 1.40 0.83
C GLU A 80 4.00 0.04 0.98
N LEU A 81 4.68 -1.03 0.56
CA LEU A 81 4.09 -2.36 0.53
C LEU A 81 3.71 -2.87 1.92
N ALA A 82 4.55 -2.64 2.94
CA ALA A 82 4.26 -3.09 4.29
C ALA A 82 3.00 -2.43 4.88
N ARG A 83 2.86 -1.11 4.70
CA ARG A 83 1.73 -0.37 5.26
C ARG A 83 0.44 -0.65 4.51
N HIS A 84 0.53 -0.78 3.19
CA HIS A 84 -0.59 -1.16 2.32
C HIS A 84 -1.17 -2.51 2.75
N ALA A 85 -0.34 -3.56 2.81
CA ALA A 85 -0.80 -4.90 3.14
C ALA A 85 -1.45 -4.99 4.53
N VAL A 86 -0.86 -4.33 5.54
CA VAL A 86 -1.44 -4.31 6.90
C VAL A 86 -2.71 -3.46 6.95
N ALA A 87 -2.78 -2.35 6.20
CA ALA A 87 -3.99 -1.53 6.17
C ALA A 87 -5.18 -2.27 5.56
N GLU A 88 -4.97 -3.08 4.52
CA GLU A 88 -6.01 -3.93 3.95
C GLU A 88 -6.50 -5.00 4.93
N GLU A 89 -5.57 -5.69 5.61
CA GLU A 89 -5.90 -6.68 6.64
C GLU A 89 -6.75 -6.08 7.79
N LEU A 90 -6.53 -4.80 8.12
CA LEU A 90 -7.22 -4.11 9.21
C LEU A 90 -8.52 -3.39 8.77
N VAL A 91 -8.66 -3.06 7.50
CA VAL A 91 -9.74 -2.18 7.01
C VAL A 91 -10.58 -2.84 5.92
N VAL A 92 -9.93 -3.33 4.86
CA VAL A 92 -10.61 -3.84 3.66
C VAL A 92 -11.17 -5.23 3.92
N TYR A 93 -10.38 -6.15 4.46
CA TYR A 93 -10.81 -7.53 4.66
C TYR A 93 -11.98 -7.66 5.66
N PRO A 94 -12.01 -6.91 6.79
CA PRO A 94 -13.21 -6.85 7.64
C PRO A 94 -14.44 -6.25 6.92
N ALA A 95 -14.24 -5.31 5.99
CA ALA A 95 -15.34 -4.77 5.19
C ALA A 95 -15.86 -5.81 4.19
N MET A 96 -14.99 -6.59 3.55
CA MET A 96 -15.39 -7.71 2.68
C MET A 96 -16.22 -8.72 3.46
N GLU A 97 -15.74 -9.16 4.62
CA GLU A 97 -16.47 -10.07 5.52
C GLU A 97 -17.85 -9.55 5.93
N LYS A 98 -17.99 -8.23 6.09
CA LYS A 98 -19.23 -7.59 6.53
C LYS A 98 -20.24 -7.39 5.41
N TYR A 99 -19.78 -6.99 4.22
CA TYR A 99 -20.65 -6.47 3.16
C TYR A 99 -20.87 -7.45 2.00
N LEU A 100 -20.05 -8.51 1.88
CA LEU A 100 -20.12 -9.45 0.76
C LEU A 100 -20.58 -10.84 1.21
N ASP A 101 -21.52 -11.41 0.46
CA ASP A 101 -21.78 -12.85 0.50
C ASP A 101 -20.52 -13.60 0.04
N GLY A 102 -20.01 -14.50 0.88
CA GLY A 102 -18.73 -15.17 0.66
C GLY A 102 -17.50 -14.28 0.91
N GLY A 103 -17.68 -13.12 1.54
CA GLY A 103 -16.59 -12.18 1.82
C GLY A 103 -15.54 -12.71 2.78
N LYS A 104 -15.90 -13.67 3.65
CA LYS A 104 -14.95 -14.32 4.55
C LYS A 104 -13.96 -15.22 3.80
N GLU A 105 -14.45 -16.05 2.88
CA GLU A 105 -13.60 -16.92 2.07
C GLU A 105 -12.65 -16.10 1.20
N MET A 106 -13.14 -14.97 0.66
CA MET A 106 -12.35 -14.00 -0.09
C MET A 106 -11.24 -13.39 0.77
N ALA A 107 -11.61 -12.82 1.92
CA ALA A 107 -10.66 -12.25 2.88
C ALA A 107 -9.62 -13.27 3.39
N ASP A 108 -10.01 -14.52 3.62
CA ASP A 108 -9.09 -15.58 4.08
C ASP A 108 -8.11 -16.00 2.98
N ARG A 109 -8.52 -16.00 1.71
CA ARG A 109 -7.62 -16.19 0.56
C ARG A 109 -6.61 -15.06 0.47
N ASP A 110 -7.08 -13.82 0.51
CA ASP A 110 -6.22 -12.64 0.34
C ASP A 110 -5.21 -12.52 1.49
N ARG A 111 -5.60 -12.86 2.74
CA ARG A 111 -4.67 -13.01 3.87
C ARG A 111 -3.58 -14.06 3.63
N ALA A 112 -3.88 -15.17 2.97
CA ALA A 112 -2.90 -16.21 2.68
C ALA A 112 -1.90 -15.76 1.60
N GLU A 113 -2.37 -15.02 0.59
CA GLU A 113 -1.51 -14.37 -0.41
C GLU A 113 -0.61 -13.31 0.25
N HIS A 114 -1.19 -12.45 1.10
CA HIS A 114 -0.44 -11.48 1.90
C HIS A 114 0.60 -12.10 2.81
N GLN A 115 0.32 -13.26 3.42
CA GLN A 115 1.32 -13.95 4.23
C GLN A 115 2.56 -14.28 3.39
N THR A 116 2.37 -14.79 2.17
CA THR A 116 3.47 -15.10 1.24
C THR A 116 4.23 -13.84 0.82
N VAL A 117 3.52 -12.76 0.49
CA VAL A 117 4.11 -11.45 0.15
C VAL A 117 4.91 -10.90 1.33
N LYS A 118 4.38 -10.93 2.56
CA LYS A 118 5.07 -10.46 3.76
C LYS A 118 6.35 -11.24 4.01
N GLU A 119 6.35 -12.56 3.87
CA GLU A 119 7.54 -13.40 4.04
C GLU A 119 8.64 -13.03 3.03
N ARG A 120 8.28 -12.86 1.76
CA ARG A 120 9.22 -12.43 0.71
C ARG A 120 9.70 -10.99 0.90
N LEU A 121 8.82 -10.10 1.34
CA LEU A 121 9.17 -8.72 1.67
C LEU A 121 10.16 -8.68 2.84
N LYS A 122 9.96 -9.52 3.85
CA LYS A 122 10.89 -9.65 4.98
C LYS A 122 12.26 -10.14 4.53
N LEU A 123 12.32 -11.10 3.62
CA LEU A 123 13.59 -11.52 3.03
C LEU A 123 14.26 -10.37 2.25
N PHE A 124 13.50 -9.70 1.37
CA PHE A 124 14.02 -8.61 0.54
C PHE A 124 14.53 -7.42 1.35
N GLN A 125 13.78 -6.98 2.36
CA GLN A 125 14.10 -5.79 3.14
C GLN A 125 15.35 -5.92 4.02
N ASP A 126 15.83 -7.16 4.23
CA ASP A 126 17.03 -7.48 5.02
C ASP A 126 18.28 -7.59 4.11
N LEU A 127 18.12 -7.58 2.79
CA LEU A 127 19.23 -7.59 1.84
C LEU A 127 19.82 -6.19 1.66
N LYS A 128 21.15 -6.14 1.47
CA LYS A 128 21.82 -4.94 0.98
C LYS A 128 21.62 -4.83 -0.53
N SER A 129 21.60 -3.62 -1.07
CA SER A 129 21.53 -3.37 -2.52
C SER A 129 22.67 -4.00 -3.32
N THR A 130 23.80 -4.29 -2.68
CA THR A 130 24.96 -4.96 -3.28
C THR A 130 24.92 -6.49 -3.17
N ASP A 131 23.91 -7.06 -2.50
CA ASP A 131 23.78 -8.52 -2.39
C ASP A 131 23.36 -9.11 -3.74
N PRO A 132 24.03 -10.15 -4.27
CA PRO A 132 23.66 -10.76 -5.55
C PRO A 132 22.24 -11.35 -5.56
N ARG A 133 21.63 -11.58 -4.39
CA ARG A 133 20.24 -12.03 -4.25
C ARG A 133 19.22 -10.91 -4.32
N PHE A 134 19.64 -9.64 -4.31
CA PHE A 134 18.76 -8.47 -4.22
C PHE A 134 17.71 -8.44 -5.35
N LEU A 135 18.16 -8.41 -6.61
CA LEU A 135 17.24 -8.39 -7.76
C LEU A 135 16.44 -9.69 -7.90
N PRO A 136 17.02 -10.90 -7.79
CA PRO A 136 16.23 -12.14 -7.82
C PRO A 136 15.10 -12.16 -6.78
N THR A 137 15.37 -11.70 -5.55
CA THR A 137 14.37 -11.66 -4.48
C THR A 137 13.29 -10.63 -4.78
N LEU A 138 13.67 -9.43 -5.26
CA LEU A 138 12.73 -8.39 -5.66
C LEU A 138 11.80 -8.86 -6.79
N THR A 139 12.34 -9.50 -7.83
CA THR A 139 11.54 -10.01 -8.95
C THR A 139 10.58 -11.10 -8.51
N SER A 140 11.01 -12.01 -7.64
CA SER A 140 10.14 -13.06 -7.10
C SER A 140 9.04 -12.48 -6.20
N LEU A 141 9.34 -11.47 -5.39
CA LEU A 141 8.36 -10.75 -4.58
C LEU A 141 7.31 -10.06 -5.47
N MET A 142 7.77 -9.31 -6.48
CA MET A 142 6.86 -8.59 -7.37
C MET A 142 5.98 -9.51 -8.22
N ALA A 143 6.44 -10.73 -8.54
CA ALA A 143 5.63 -11.70 -9.26
C ALA A 143 4.37 -12.11 -8.47
N ASP A 144 4.52 -12.46 -7.20
CA ASP A 144 3.38 -12.80 -6.32
C ASP A 144 2.49 -11.57 -6.08
N LEU A 145 3.12 -10.43 -5.78
CA LEU A 145 2.38 -9.21 -5.49
C LEU A 145 1.52 -8.77 -6.69
N LYS A 146 2.04 -8.90 -7.91
CA LYS A 146 1.30 -8.54 -9.11
C LYS A 146 0.06 -9.42 -9.33
N GLU A 147 0.15 -10.71 -9.02
CA GLU A 147 -1.01 -11.61 -9.10
C GLU A 147 -2.10 -11.17 -8.12
N HIS A 148 -1.72 -10.90 -6.87
CA HIS A 148 -2.61 -10.37 -5.84
C HIS A 148 -3.28 -9.06 -6.26
N MET A 149 -2.49 -8.05 -6.63
CA MET A 149 -3.00 -6.74 -7.09
C MET A 149 -3.99 -6.87 -8.26
N MET A 150 -3.71 -7.80 -9.19
CA MET A 150 -4.59 -8.04 -10.33
C MET A 150 -5.92 -8.66 -9.93
N SER A 151 -5.94 -9.60 -8.97
CA SER A 151 -7.19 -10.15 -8.42
C SER A 151 -8.01 -9.07 -7.75
N GLU A 152 -7.37 -8.28 -6.89
CA GLU A 152 -8.04 -7.23 -6.12
C GLU A 152 -8.66 -6.15 -7.01
N GLU A 153 -7.91 -5.64 -7.99
CA GLU A 153 -8.38 -4.58 -8.88
C GLU A 153 -9.44 -5.03 -9.89
N ALA A 154 -9.47 -6.33 -10.23
CA ALA A 154 -10.37 -6.88 -11.22
C ALA A 154 -11.66 -7.47 -10.61
N GLU A 155 -11.58 -8.01 -9.40
CA GLU A 155 -12.68 -8.74 -8.77
C GLU A 155 -13.00 -8.22 -7.37
N ASP A 156 -12.08 -8.34 -6.43
CA ASP A 156 -12.41 -8.28 -5.00
C ASP A 156 -12.85 -6.88 -4.56
N ILE A 157 -12.06 -5.86 -4.92
CA ILE A 157 -12.36 -4.46 -4.56
C ILE A 157 -13.53 -3.90 -5.38
N PRO A 158 -13.67 -4.14 -6.70
CA PRO A 158 -14.88 -3.78 -7.43
C PRO A 158 -16.16 -4.36 -6.84
N ARG A 159 -16.13 -5.61 -6.37
CA ARG A 159 -17.28 -6.25 -5.70
C ARG A 159 -17.61 -5.56 -4.38
N LEU A 160 -16.61 -5.31 -3.54
CA LEU A 160 -16.78 -4.56 -2.29
C LEU A 160 -17.33 -3.15 -2.56
N ASP A 161 -16.68 -2.40 -3.46
CA ASP A 161 -17.04 -1.02 -3.77
C ASP A 161 -18.47 -0.89 -4.31
N SER A 162 -18.94 -1.88 -5.08
CA SER A 162 -20.31 -1.95 -5.60
C SER A 162 -21.36 -2.24 -4.52
N ALA A 163 -20.97 -2.88 -3.41
CA ALA A 163 -21.86 -3.18 -2.29
C ALA A 163 -22.01 -2.00 -1.30
N LEU A 164 -21.17 -0.97 -1.44
CA LEU A 164 -21.12 0.19 -0.54
C LEU A 164 -21.82 1.42 -1.14
N SER A 165 -22.40 2.26 -0.29
CA SER A 165 -22.76 3.62 -0.68
C SER A 165 -21.50 4.43 -1.05
N GLU A 166 -21.67 5.58 -1.72
CA GLU A 166 -20.55 6.49 -1.99
C GLU A 166 -19.87 6.96 -0.70
N GLU A 167 -20.66 7.33 0.30
CA GLU A 167 -20.16 7.75 1.61
C GLU A 167 -19.42 6.63 2.34
N GLU A 168 -19.92 5.39 2.26
CA GLU A 168 -19.27 4.23 2.87
C GLU A 168 -17.93 3.92 2.20
N SER A 169 -17.88 3.92 0.87
CA SER A 169 -16.65 3.67 0.11
C SER A 169 -15.58 4.74 0.36
N VAL A 170 -15.97 6.01 0.36
CA VAL A 170 -15.07 7.13 0.69
C VAL A 170 -14.62 7.05 2.15
N GLY A 171 -15.50 6.68 3.08
CA GLY A 171 -15.15 6.47 4.48
C GLY A 171 -14.14 5.33 4.67
N LEU A 172 -14.28 4.25 3.91
CA LEU A 172 -13.35 3.12 3.93
C LEU A 172 -11.98 3.52 3.39
N SER A 173 -11.95 4.25 2.28
CA SER A 173 -10.74 4.86 1.73
C SER A 173 -10.02 5.76 2.74
N GLN A 174 -10.76 6.62 3.45
CA GLN A 174 -10.19 7.48 4.51
C GLN A 174 -9.64 6.66 5.68
N SER A 175 -10.34 5.59 6.06
CA SER A 175 -9.87 4.69 7.11
C SER A 175 -8.59 3.95 6.71
N LEU A 176 -8.50 3.48 5.46
CA LEU A 176 -7.30 2.83 4.91
C LEU A 176 -6.09 3.79 5.00
N ASN A 177 -6.21 5.00 4.45
CA ASN A 177 -5.13 5.97 4.46
C ASN A 177 -4.72 6.41 5.87
N ARG A 178 -5.68 6.60 6.78
CA ARG A 178 -5.37 6.90 8.18
C ARG A 178 -4.65 5.74 8.85
N THR A 179 -5.04 4.50 8.56
CA THR A 179 -4.43 3.30 9.12
C THR A 179 -2.96 3.19 8.71
N LYS A 180 -2.63 3.50 7.45
CA LYS A 180 -1.25 3.53 6.93
C LYS A 180 -0.30 4.46 7.70
N ILE A 181 -0.79 5.43 8.48
CA ILE A 181 0.06 6.31 9.32
C ILE A 181 0.58 5.58 10.56
N PHE A 182 -0.18 4.62 11.08
CA PHE A 182 0.07 4.03 12.41
C PHE A 182 0.50 2.56 12.37
N VAL A 183 0.34 1.89 11.24
CA VAL A 183 0.81 0.51 11.06
C VAL A 183 2.33 0.45 10.90
N PRO A 184 2.96 -0.73 11.10
CA PRO A 184 4.39 -0.91 10.87
C PRO A 184 4.78 -0.53 9.45
N SER A 185 5.95 0.11 9.31
CA SER A 185 6.51 0.48 8.02
C SER A 185 7.45 -0.57 7.42
N ARG A 186 7.63 -1.71 8.11
CA ARG A 186 8.39 -2.87 7.64
C ARG A 186 7.55 -4.14 7.74
N SER A 187 7.92 -5.16 6.97
CA SER A 187 7.27 -6.47 7.06
C SER A 187 7.61 -7.18 8.36
N HIS A 188 6.57 -7.65 9.05
CA HIS A 188 6.64 -8.52 10.23
C HIS A 188 5.74 -9.75 10.02
N PRO A 189 6.18 -10.79 9.29
CA PRO A 189 5.32 -11.92 8.90
C PRO A 189 4.81 -12.76 10.07
N SER A 190 5.42 -12.63 11.25
CA SER A 190 4.98 -13.31 12.48
C SER A 190 3.90 -12.52 13.24
N ALA A 191 3.58 -11.30 12.81
CA ALA A 191 2.49 -10.53 13.38
C ALA A 191 1.14 -11.13 12.94
N PRO A 192 0.14 -11.19 13.82
CA PRO A 192 -1.19 -11.68 13.46
C PRO A 192 -1.82 -10.87 12.32
N SER A 193 -2.43 -11.55 11.35
CA SER A 193 -3.12 -10.97 10.18
C SER A 193 -4.65 -10.97 10.28
N ALA A 194 -5.20 -11.36 11.42
CA ALA A 194 -6.64 -11.45 11.66
C ALA A 194 -7.00 -11.07 13.12
N PRO A 195 -8.24 -10.61 13.36
CA PRO A 195 -8.74 -10.34 14.71
C PRO A 195 -8.68 -11.59 15.62
N PRO A 196 -8.69 -11.43 16.97
CA PRO A 196 -8.81 -10.17 17.69
C PRO A 196 -7.45 -9.48 17.89
N PHE A 197 -7.33 -8.25 17.40
CA PHE A 197 -6.13 -7.43 17.55
C PHE A 197 -5.89 -6.95 19.00
N GLU A 198 -6.79 -7.26 19.94
CA GLU A 198 -6.70 -6.90 21.36
C GLU A 198 -5.56 -7.61 22.11
N THR A 199 -4.96 -8.65 21.54
CA THR A 199 -3.70 -9.19 22.07
C THR A 199 -2.57 -8.23 21.75
N ALA A 200 -2.22 -7.44 22.78
CA ALA A 200 -1.30 -6.30 22.85
C ALA A 200 0.15 -6.50 22.36
N VAL A 201 0.41 -7.36 21.39
CA VAL A 201 1.72 -7.64 20.79
C VAL A 201 1.85 -7.03 19.39
N GLY A 202 0.75 -6.95 18.61
CA GLY A 202 0.77 -6.45 17.22
C GLY A 202 1.00 -4.93 17.08
N LEU A 203 0.67 -4.16 18.11
CA LEU A 203 0.87 -2.70 18.15
C LEU A 203 2.19 -2.27 18.81
N LEU A 204 2.98 -3.20 19.35
CA LEU A 204 4.26 -2.88 20.00
C LEU A 204 5.45 -2.71 19.03
N THR A 205 5.32 -3.14 17.77
CA THR A 205 6.39 -3.01 16.77
C THR A 205 6.29 -1.75 15.91
N ALA A 206 5.10 -1.18 15.75
CA ALA A 206 4.90 0.06 14.99
C ALA A 206 5.79 1.23 15.50
N PRO A 207 5.93 1.50 16.82
CA PRO A 207 6.78 2.60 17.29
C PRO A 207 8.26 2.41 16.94
N LEU A 208 8.74 1.15 16.86
CA LEU A 208 10.16 0.87 16.59
C LEU A 208 10.53 1.13 15.13
N ASP A 209 9.66 0.74 14.20
CA ASP A 209 9.94 0.95 12.78
C ASP A 209 9.95 2.43 12.41
N HIS A 210 8.97 3.20 12.91
CA HIS A 210 8.87 4.65 12.68
C HIS A 210 10.04 5.41 13.29
N ILE A 211 10.58 4.96 14.43
CA ILE A 211 11.82 5.53 14.99
C ILE A 211 13.01 5.21 14.08
N ALA A 212 13.12 3.97 13.60
CA ALA A 212 14.20 3.57 12.70
C ALA A 212 14.11 4.28 11.33
N ASP A 213 12.93 4.66 10.87
CA ASP A 213 12.71 5.39 9.61
C ASP A 213 13.39 6.76 9.59
N VAL A 214 13.49 7.42 10.76
CA VAL A 214 14.23 8.69 10.92
C VAL A 214 15.71 8.56 10.53
N PHE A 215 16.27 7.36 10.67
CA PHE A 215 17.68 7.08 10.37
C PHE A 215 17.89 6.40 9.01
N ARG A 216 16.81 6.09 8.28
CA ARG A 216 16.88 5.47 6.95
C ARG A 216 17.16 6.51 5.87
N LYS A 217 17.63 6.01 4.72
CA LYS A 217 17.85 6.81 3.52
C LYS A 217 16.57 6.76 2.67
N TRP A 218 16.12 7.93 2.22
CA TRP A 218 14.92 8.09 1.41
C TRP A 218 15.28 8.73 0.06
N PRO A 219 14.48 8.51 -1.00
CA PRO A 219 14.62 9.26 -2.24
C PRO A 219 14.53 10.77 -1.97
N SER A 220 15.20 11.58 -2.81
CA SER A 220 15.29 13.04 -2.66
C SER A 220 14.35 13.78 -3.58
#